data_AF-A0A968AW81-F1
#
_entry.id   AF-A0A968AW81-F1
#
_cell.length_a   1.000
_cell.length_b   1.000
_cell.length_c   1.000
_cell.angle_alpha   90.00
_cell.angle_beta   90.00
_cell.angle_gamma   90.00
#
_symmetry.space_group_name_H-M   'P 1'
#
loop_
_entity.id
_entity.type
_entity.pdbx_description
1 polymer ?
#
loop_
_entity_poly.entity_id
_entity_poly.type
_entity_poly.pdbx_seq_one_letter_code
_entity_poly.pdbx_strand_id
1 'polypeptide(L)'
;MTGDAALLLGVLCAGIVVLQIFQGLFTYWHRFLLASASRMANNDIRNDVFHRLQLLPMSFHGSISPGDLVVRLADDINQLRKLLVDSLSSLLKMLFTFGWVVILMAMIHWKLTLY
;
A
#
# COMPACT_ATOMS: atom_id res chain seq x y z
N MET A 1 22.51 23.84 34.78
CA MET A 1 21.82 22.53 34.84
C MET A 1 20.47 22.52 34.14
N THR A 2 19.68 23.61 34.11
CA THR A 2 18.44 23.70 33.31
C THR A 2 18.67 24.05 31.83
N GLY A 3 19.74 24.79 31.51
CA GLY A 3 20.11 25.15 30.13
C GLY A 3 20.48 23.95 29.26
N ASP A 4 21.19 22.97 29.79
CA ASP A 4 21.61 21.77 29.06
C ASP A 4 20.43 20.86 28.73
N ALA A 5 19.47 20.75 29.66
CA ALA A 5 18.23 20.01 29.44
C ALA A 5 17.37 20.63 28.33
N ALA A 6 17.30 21.97 28.28
CA ALA A 6 16.59 22.68 27.22
C ALA A 6 17.24 22.47 25.84
N LEU A 7 18.57 22.45 25.77
CA LEU A 7 19.31 22.14 24.53
C LEU A 7 19.09 20.69 24.09
N LEU A 8 19.14 19.72 25.00
CA LEU A 8 18.87 18.31 24.70
C LEU A 8 17.46 18.09 24.18
N LEU A 9 16.45 18.73 24.80
CA LEU A 9 15.07 18.69 24.33
C LEU A 9 14.92 19.31 22.93
N GLY A 10 15.59 20.44 22.69
CA GLY A 10 15.60 21.09 21.36
C GLY A 10 16.16 20.18 20.27
N VAL A 11 17.28 19.50 20.55
CA VAL A 11 17.91 18.55 19.61
C VAL A 11 17.02 17.34 19.36
N LEU A 12 16.37 16.78 20.38
CA LEU A 12 15.44 15.66 20.23
C LEU A 12 14.22 16.04 19.39
N CYS A 13 13.61 17.20 19.67
CA CYS A 13 12.49 17.72 18.90
C CYS A 13 12.86 17.95 17.43
N ALA A 14 14.02 18.57 17.18
CA ALA A 14 14.54 18.78 15.82
C ALA A 14 14.78 17.44 15.11
N GLY A 15 15.36 16.45 15.81
CA GLY A 15 15.57 15.10 15.28
C GLY A 15 14.27 14.41 14.87
N ILE A 16 13.22 14.50 15.71
CA ILE A 16 11.89 13.94 15.39
C ILE A 16 11.31 14.61 14.14
N VAL A 17 11.41 15.94 14.02
CA VAL A 17 10.90 16.66 12.85
C VAL A 17 11.61 16.22 11.57
N VAL A 18 12.94 16.11 11.60
CA VAL A 18 13.72 15.63 10.44
C VAL A 18 13.31 14.20 10.06
N LEU A 19 13.16 13.30 11.04
CA LEU A 19 12.71 11.93 10.81
C LEU A 19 11.31 11.88 10.18
N GLN A 20 10.38 12.73 10.65
CA GLN A 20 9.03 12.82 10.09
C GLN A 20 9.02 13.32 8.65
N ILE A 21 9.84 14.32 8.32
CA ILE A 21 10.00 14.79 6.94
C ILE A 21 10.53 13.67 6.05
N PHE A 22 11.55 12.95 6.51
CA PHE A 22 12.13 11.83 5.76
C PHE A 22 11.13 10.68 5.56
N GLN A 23 10.41 10.31 6.62
CA GLN A 23 9.34 9.30 6.57
C GLN A 23 8.23 9.73 5.61
N GLY A 24 7.84 11.02 5.63
CA GLY A 24 6.85 11.59 4.74
C GLY A 24 7.27 11.48 3.27
N LEU A 25 8.53 11.82 2.97
CA LEU A 25 9.10 11.71 1.62
C LEU A 25 9.10 10.26 1.12
N PHE A 26 9.55 9.32 1.95
CA PHE A 26 9.57 7.90 1.61
C PHE A 26 8.15 7.34 1.39
N THR A 27 7.21 7.77 2.22
CA THR A 27 5.79 7.38 2.11
C THR A 27 5.18 7.92 0.82
N TYR A 28 5.48 9.16 0.45
CA TYR A 28 5.04 9.74 -0.83
C TYR A 28 5.58 8.95 -2.01
N TRP A 29 6.88 8.64 -2.00
CA TRP A 29 7.54 7.87 -3.05
C TRP A 29 6.93 6.47 -3.21
N HIS A 30 6.72 5.77 -2.09
CA HIS A 30 6.07 4.46 -2.07
C HIS A 30 4.64 4.53 -2.65
N ARG A 31 3.84 5.54 -2.25
CA ARG A 31 2.48 5.74 -2.78
C ARG A 31 2.50 6.01 -4.28
N PHE A 32 3.46 6.80 -4.77
CA PHE A 32 3.61 7.08 -6.18
C PHE A 32 3.92 5.82 -7.00
N LEU A 33 4.88 5.02 -6.55
CA LEU A 33 5.23 3.73 -7.18
C LEU A 33 4.03 2.78 -7.20
N LEU A 34 3.35 2.62 -6.06
CA LEU A 34 2.18 1.75 -5.95
C LEU A 34 1.05 2.21 -6.87
N ALA A 35 0.78 3.51 -6.92
CA ALA A 35 -0.22 4.07 -7.82
C ALA A 35 0.13 3.84 -9.30
N SER A 36 1.41 3.93 -9.67
CA SER A 36 1.87 3.63 -11.03
C SER A 36 1.67 2.17 -11.40
N ALA A 37 2.13 1.25 -10.55
CA ALA A 37 1.94 -0.19 -10.75
C ALA A 37 0.44 -0.55 -10.84
N SER A 38 -0.39 0.10 -10.02
CA SER A 38 -1.83 -0.10 -10.01
C SER A 38 -2.52 0.33 -11.29
N ARG A 39 -2.07 1.45 -11.88
CA ARG A 39 -2.58 1.90 -13.18
C ARG A 39 -2.22 0.93 -14.29
N MET A 40 -0.99 0.44 -14.31
CA MET A 40 -0.52 -0.55 -15.29
C MET A 40 -1.33 -1.84 -15.18
N ALA A 41 -1.45 -2.41 -13.97
CA ALA A 41 -2.23 -3.62 -13.73
C ALA A 41 -3.70 -3.47 -14.15
N ASN A 42 -4.35 -2.36 -13.81
CA ASN A 42 -5.73 -2.12 -14.25
C ASN A 42 -5.86 -2.01 -15.78
N ASN A 43 -4.87 -1.43 -16.44
CA ASN A 43 -4.89 -1.29 -17.90
C ASN A 43 -4.73 -2.65 -18.59
N ASP A 44 -3.81 -3.49 -18.10
CA ASP A 44 -3.57 -4.83 -18.62
C ASP A 44 -4.83 -5.70 -18.48
N ILE A 45 -5.44 -5.70 -17.28
CA ILE A 45 -6.66 -6.49 -17.05
C ILE A 45 -7.82 -5.99 -17.92
N ARG A 46 -7.98 -4.67 -18.09
CA ARG A 46 -9.00 -4.12 -19.00
C ARG A 46 -8.79 -4.56 -20.44
N ASN A 47 -7.54 -4.56 -20.91
CA ASN A 47 -7.20 -4.98 -22.26
C ASN A 47 -7.48 -6.48 -22.47
N ASP A 48 -7.06 -7.32 -21.54
CA ASP A 48 -7.29 -8.77 -21.59
C ASP A 48 -8.78 -9.10 -21.61
N VAL A 49 -9.57 -8.43 -20.78
CA VAL A 49 -11.00 -8.73 -20.72
C VAL A 49 -11.72 -8.17 -21.94
N PHE A 50 -11.34 -7.00 -22.45
CA PHE A 50 -11.91 -6.46 -23.69
C PHE A 50 -11.64 -7.39 -24.88
N HIS A 51 -10.40 -7.89 -25.00
CA HIS A 51 -10.04 -8.86 -26.03
C HIS A 51 -10.86 -10.15 -25.90
N ARG A 52 -11.04 -10.66 -24.67
CA ARG A 52 -11.88 -11.84 -24.44
C ARG A 52 -13.33 -11.59 -24.80
N LEU A 53 -13.88 -10.42 -24.45
CA LEU A 53 -15.26 -10.01 -24.73
C LEU A 53 -15.58 -10.03 -26.23
N GLN A 54 -14.66 -9.53 -27.06
CA GLN A 54 -14.82 -9.49 -28.51
C GLN A 54 -14.94 -10.88 -29.15
N LEU A 55 -14.41 -11.91 -28.50
CA LEU A 55 -14.42 -13.29 -29.00
C LEU A 55 -15.68 -14.07 -28.57
N LEU A 56 -16.57 -13.50 -27.74
CA LEU A 56 -17.78 -14.19 -27.31
C LEU A 56 -18.86 -14.24 -28.42
N PRO A 57 -19.63 -15.35 -28.48
CA PRO A 57 -20.68 -15.52 -29.47
C PRO A 57 -21.80 -14.48 -29.31
N MET A 58 -22.50 -14.15 -30.41
CA MET A 58 -23.61 -13.18 -30.41
C MET A 58 -24.75 -13.55 -29.45
N SER A 59 -24.94 -14.83 -29.14
CA SER A 59 -25.92 -15.29 -28.13
C SER A 59 -25.64 -14.75 -26.73
N PHE A 60 -24.38 -14.43 -26.41
CA PHE A 60 -23.97 -13.83 -25.14
C PHE A 60 -24.22 -12.31 -25.10
N HIS A 61 -24.25 -11.66 -26.26
CA HIS A 61 -24.50 -10.23 -26.40
C HIS A 61 -26.00 -9.88 -26.37
N GLY A 62 -26.90 -10.88 -26.51
CA GLY A 62 -28.35 -10.67 -26.58
C GLY A 62 -29.08 -10.65 -25.24
N SER A 63 -28.45 -11.07 -24.15
CA SER A 63 -29.10 -11.30 -22.83
C SER A 63 -28.65 -10.35 -21.72
N ILE A 64 -27.58 -9.58 -21.93
CA ILE A 64 -27.04 -8.63 -20.94
C ILE A 64 -26.71 -7.31 -21.64
N SER A 65 -27.10 -6.18 -21.04
CA SER A 65 -26.75 -4.86 -21.58
C SER A 65 -25.22 -4.69 -21.56
N PRO A 66 -24.56 -4.47 -22.73
CA PRO A 66 -23.10 -4.46 -22.82
C PRO A 66 -22.45 -3.42 -21.90
N GLY A 67 -23.14 -2.32 -21.59
CA GLY A 67 -22.66 -1.32 -20.63
C GLY A 67 -22.63 -1.81 -19.18
N ASP A 68 -23.64 -2.56 -18.73
CA ASP A 68 -23.72 -3.08 -17.36
C ASP A 68 -22.64 -4.15 -17.11
N LEU A 69 -22.37 -4.99 -18.12
CA LEU A 69 -21.32 -6.01 -18.04
C LEU A 69 -19.93 -5.37 -17.89
N VAL A 70 -19.62 -4.34 -18.69
CA VAL A 70 -18.33 -3.64 -18.64
C VAL A 70 -18.14 -2.90 -17.32
N VAL A 71 -19.20 -2.28 -16.78
CA VAL A 71 -19.14 -1.57 -15.49
C VAL A 71 -18.90 -2.55 -14.34
N ARG A 72 -19.66 -3.64 -14.26
CA ARG A 72 -19.48 -4.66 -13.20
C ARG A 72 -18.09 -5.28 -13.25
N LEU A 73 -17.64 -5.63 -14.45
CA LEU A 73 -16.32 -6.17 -14.66
C LEU A 73 -15.22 -5.18 -14.25
N ALA A 74 -15.34 -3.90 -14.61
CA ALA A 74 -14.37 -2.88 -14.21
C ALA A 74 -14.31 -2.72 -12.68
N ASP A 75 -15.45 -2.81 -12.01
CA ASP A 75 -15.53 -2.78 -10.55
C ASP A 75 -14.91 -4.04 -9.92
N ASP A 76 -15.20 -5.23 -10.46
CA ASP A 76 -14.64 -6.50 -9.99
C ASP A 76 -13.11 -6.52 -10.15
N ILE A 77 -12.60 -6.05 -11.28
CA ILE A 77 -11.16 -5.91 -11.53
C ILE A 77 -10.52 -4.98 -10.49
N ASN A 78 -11.15 -3.84 -10.20
CA ASN A 78 -10.63 -2.90 -9.22
C ASN A 78 -10.66 -3.47 -7.79
N GLN A 79 -11.71 -4.24 -7.45
CA GLN A 79 -11.79 -4.95 -6.17
C GLN A 79 -10.70 -6.03 -6.06
N LEU A 80 -10.51 -6.86 -7.09
CA LEU A 80 -9.45 -7.85 -7.14
C LEU A 80 -8.06 -7.19 -7.02
N ARG A 81 -7.82 -6.07 -7.70
CA ARG A 81 -6.57 -5.30 -7.56
C ARG A 81 -6.36 -4.85 -6.11
N LYS A 82 -7.38 -4.28 -5.46
CA LYS A 82 -7.26 -3.85 -4.05
C LYS A 82 -6.91 -5.02 -3.14
N LEU A 83 -7.56 -6.17 -3.33
CA LEU A 83 -7.31 -7.36 -2.53
C LEU A 83 -5.92 -7.96 -2.77
N LEU A 84 -5.47 -8.03 -4.01
CA LEU A 84 -4.20 -8.68 -4.36
C LEU A 84 -2.99 -7.77 -4.20
N VAL A 85 -3.11 -6.49 -4.55
CA VAL A 85 -2.00 -5.53 -4.57
C VAL A 85 -1.96 -4.74 -3.28
N ASP A 86 -3.06 -4.06 -2.93
CA ASP A 86 -3.05 -3.14 -1.79
C ASP A 86 -2.99 -3.91 -0.45
N SER A 87 -3.80 -4.97 -0.29
CA SER A 87 -3.77 -5.79 0.93
C SER A 87 -2.45 -6.53 1.11
N LEU A 88 -1.89 -7.14 0.04
CA LEU A 88 -0.62 -7.84 0.13
C LEU A 88 0.53 -6.89 0.48
N SER A 89 0.58 -5.72 -0.16
CA SER A 89 1.55 -4.67 0.17
C SER A 89 1.40 -4.20 1.62
N SER A 90 0.17 -4.07 2.12
CA SER A 90 -0.10 -3.69 3.51
C SER A 90 0.34 -4.77 4.50
N LEU A 91 0.06 -6.05 4.21
CA LEU A 91 0.47 -7.18 5.04
C LEU A 91 1.99 -7.27 5.14
N LEU A 92 2.71 -7.14 4.02
CA LEU A 92 4.17 -7.10 4.02
C LEU A 92 4.70 -5.95 4.87
N LYS A 93 4.14 -4.75 4.72
CA LYS A 93 4.51 -3.58 5.53
C LYS A 93 4.26 -3.84 7.02
N MET A 94 3.14 -4.45 7.38
CA MET A 94 2.79 -4.78 8.76
C MET A 94 3.77 -5.79 9.35
N LEU A 95 4.09 -6.86 8.62
CA LEU A 95 5.07 -7.86 9.04
C LEU A 95 6.47 -7.26 9.24
N PHE A 96 6.92 -6.43 8.30
CA PHE A 96 8.20 -5.72 8.41
C PHE A 96 8.22 -4.79 9.61
N THR A 97 7.16 -3.99 9.80
CA THR A 97 7.07 -3.04 10.92
C THR A 97 7.03 -3.79 12.25
N PHE A 98 6.22 -4.83 12.36
CA PHE A 98 6.14 -5.67 13.55
C PHE A 98 7.47 -6.32 13.87
N GLY A 99 8.11 -6.97 12.89
CA GLY A 99 9.43 -7.58 13.05
C GLY A 99 10.49 -6.58 13.46
N TRP A 100 10.52 -5.40 12.82
CA TRP A 100 11.46 -4.33 13.14
C TRP A 100 11.30 -3.83 14.58
N VAL A 101 10.06 -3.60 15.03
CA VAL A 101 9.77 -3.20 16.41
C VAL A 101 10.21 -4.27 17.40
N VAL A 102 9.91 -5.55 17.14
CA VAL A 102 10.32 -6.66 18.02
C VAL A 102 11.85 -6.73 18.13
N ILE A 103 12.57 -6.57 17.01
CA ILE A 103 14.05 -6.55 17.00
C ILE A 103 14.58 -5.38 17.83
N LEU A 104 14.04 -4.17 17.65
CA LEU A 104 14.44 -2.99 18.43
C LEU A 104 14.17 -3.17 19.92
N MET A 105 13.01 -3.73 20.29
CA MET A 105 12.66 -4.01 21.68
C MET A 105 13.62 -5.03 22.31
N ALA A 106 13.98 -6.09 21.58
CA ALA A 106 14.92 -7.11 22.05
C ALA A 106 16.35 -6.54 22.22
N MET A 107 16.78 -5.64 21.33
CA MET A 107 18.08 -4.97 21.42
C MET A 107 18.19 -4.00 22.60
N ILE A 108 17.12 -3.26 22.91
CA ILE A 108 17.15 -2.26 23.99
C ILE A 108 17.11 -2.96 25.35
N HIS A 109 16.08 -3.78 25.62
CA HIS A 109 15.93 -4.47 26.90
C HIS A 109 15.17 -5.80 26.74
N TRP A 110 15.92 -6.86 26.43
CA TRP A 110 15.41 -8.25 26.32
C TRP A 110 14.60 -8.72 27.55
N LYS A 111 14.87 -8.14 28.74
CA LYS A 111 14.23 -8.53 30.00
C LYS A 111 12.80 -8.01 30.16
N LEU A 112 12.41 -6.97 29.42
CA LEU A 112 11.05 -6.41 29.42
C LEU A 112 10.16 -7.05 28.33
N THR A 113 10.76 -7.76 27.38
CA THR A 113 10.04 -8.39 26.25
C THR A 113 9.53 -9.79 26.59
N LEU A 114 10.10 -10.44 27.61
CA LEU A 114 9.85 -11.83 27.97
C LEU A 114 9.00 -12.00 29.26
N TYR A 115 8.73 -10.90 29.98
CA TYR A 115 7.88 -10.86 31.17
C TYR A 115 6.57 -10.15 30.83
#